data_AF-A0A1D2I4K3-F1
#
_entry.id   AF-A0A1D2I4K3-F1
#
_cell.length_a   1.000
_cell.length_b   1.000
_cell.length_c   1.000
_cell.angle_alpha   90.00
_cell.angle_beta   90.00
_cell.angle_gamma   90.00
#
_symmetry.space_group_name_H-M   'P 1'
#
loop_
_entity.id
_entity.type
_entity.pdbx_description
1 polymer ?
#
loop_
_entity_poly.entity_id
_entity_poly.type
_entity_poly.pdbx_seq_one_letter_code
_entity_poly.pdbx_strand_id
1 'polypeptide(L)'
;MGCRSVERMALSTDERDLLQMIADSPKPLVMSDCFPALNPAEPGMDENHPGHEAWTERQIAWYGVSAQLWKRELVRVVVPADGSHGDLVEITDAGRGALQAAAARA
;
A
#
# COMPACT_ATOMS: atom_id res chain seq x y z
N MET A 1 22.26 -24.27 -9.31
CA MET A 1 22.72 -22.94 -9.75
C MET A 1 21.67 -22.38 -10.67
N GLY A 2 20.67 -21.71 -10.11
CA GLY A 2 19.64 -21.00 -10.86
C GLY A 2 19.62 -19.59 -10.32
N CYS A 3 20.14 -18.64 -11.10
CA CYS A 3 19.95 -17.22 -10.85
C CYS A 3 18.45 -16.99 -10.73
N ARG A 4 17.95 -16.86 -9.49
CA ARG A 4 16.68 -16.15 -9.30
C ARG A 4 16.98 -14.75 -9.80
N SER A 5 16.44 -14.41 -10.96
CA SER A 5 16.44 -13.06 -11.48
C SER A 5 16.04 -12.16 -10.33
N VAL A 6 16.99 -11.38 -9.83
CA VAL A 6 16.69 -10.20 -9.05
C VAL A 6 16.10 -9.24 -10.07
N GLU A 7 14.86 -9.50 -10.50
CA GLU A 7 14.03 -8.43 -11.02
C GLU A 7 13.99 -7.44 -9.88
N ARG A 8 14.81 -6.40 -10.00
CA ARG A 8 14.61 -5.16 -9.27
C ARG A 8 13.24 -4.64 -9.71
N MET A 9 12.16 -5.21 -9.19
CA MET A 9 10.81 -4.79 -9.52
C MET A 9 10.67 -3.40 -8.95
N ALA A 10 10.79 -2.41 -9.84
CA ALA A 10 10.58 -1.02 -9.53
C ALA A 10 9.18 -0.90 -8.91
N LEU A 11 9.09 -0.18 -7.80
CA LEU A 11 7.80 0.17 -7.22
C LEU A 11 7.03 1.03 -8.23
N SER A 12 5.78 0.67 -8.48
CA SER A 12 4.84 1.60 -9.11
C SER A 12 4.68 2.85 -8.22
N THR A 13 4.10 3.93 -8.77
CA THR A 13 3.82 5.12 -7.97
C THR A 13 2.90 4.78 -6.79
N ASP A 14 1.82 4.04 -7.02
CA ASP A 14 0.90 3.63 -5.96
C ASP A 14 1.57 2.79 -4.87
N GLU A 15 2.37 1.78 -5.27
CA GLU A 15 3.12 0.96 -4.32
C GLU A 15 4.10 1.79 -3.50
N ARG A 16 4.79 2.75 -4.15
CA ARG A 16 5.73 3.65 -3.47
C ARG A 16 5.01 4.52 -2.45
N ASP A 17 3.89 5.12 -2.84
CA ASP A 17 3.17 6.07 -1.98
C ASP A 17 2.58 5.37 -0.76
N LEU A 18 1.95 4.20 -0.94
CA LEU A 18 1.46 3.40 0.19
C LEU A 18 2.60 2.91 1.07
N LEU A 19 3.69 2.38 0.49
CA LEU A 19 4.84 1.90 1.26
C LEU A 19 5.53 3.03 2.03
N GLN A 20 5.56 4.24 1.47
CA GLN A 20 6.09 5.43 2.12
C GLN A 20 5.23 5.83 3.33
N MET A 21 3.90 5.85 3.20
CA MET A 21 3.00 6.11 4.35
C MET A 21 3.20 5.10 5.49
N ILE A 22 3.41 3.82 5.16
CA ILE A 22 3.70 2.78 6.16
C ILE A 22 5.08 3.01 6.80
N ALA A 23 6.08 3.42 6.02
CA ALA A 23 7.43 3.70 6.50
C ALA A 23 7.48 4.90 7.46
N ASP A 24 6.64 5.91 7.22
CA ASP A 24 6.57 7.15 8.00
C ASP A 24 5.69 7.00 9.25
N SER A 25 4.89 5.93 9.34
CA SER A 25 4.06 5.68 10.50
C SER A 25 4.90 5.33 11.74
N PRO A 26 4.66 5.97 12.90
CA PRO A 26 5.36 5.65 14.13
C PRO A 26 4.91 4.33 14.78
N LYS A 27 3.85 3.71 14.26
CA LYS A 27 3.26 2.47 14.79
C LYS A 27 2.70 1.58 13.66
N PRO A 28 2.51 0.27 13.89
CA PRO A 28 1.79 -0.58 12.96
C PRO A 28 0.39 -0.04 12.66
N LEU A 29 -0.06 -0.19 11.42
CA LEU A 29 -1.35 0.32 10.94
C LEU A 29 -2.06 -0.67 10.02
N VAL A 30 -3.35 -0.49 9.79
CA VAL A 30 -4.09 -1.21 8.76
C VAL A 30 -3.88 -0.48 7.43
N MET A 31 -3.36 -1.15 6.40
CA MET A 31 -3.02 -0.48 5.13
C MET A 31 -4.20 0.27 4.49
N SER A 32 -5.43 -0.24 4.66
CA SER A 32 -6.64 0.41 4.14
C SER A 32 -6.93 1.76 4.77
N ASP A 33 -6.41 2.04 5.97
CA ASP A 33 -6.57 3.34 6.63
C ASP A 33 -5.81 4.45 5.86
N CYS A 34 -4.84 4.09 5.01
CA CYS A 34 -4.13 5.03 4.16
C CYS A 34 -4.88 5.40 2.88
N PHE A 35 -5.83 4.57 2.43
CA PHE A 35 -6.44 4.73 1.10
C PHE A 35 -7.23 6.04 0.93
N PRO A 36 -7.98 6.53 1.94
CA PRO A 36 -8.65 7.82 1.82
C PRO A 36 -7.70 9.00 1.67
N ALA A 37 -6.47 8.91 2.21
CA ALA A 37 -5.46 9.94 2.00
C ALA A 37 -4.82 9.86 0.61
N LEU A 38 -4.63 8.64 0.10
CA LEU A 38 -4.03 8.36 -1.22
C LEU A 38 -5.01 8.55 -2.39
N ASN A 39 -6.31 8.42 -2.14
CA ASN A 39 -7.38 8.61 -3.09
C ASN A 39 -8.59 9.24 -2.39
N PRO A 40 -8.53 10.55 -2.08
CA PRO A 40 -9.59 11.24 -1.36
C PRO A 40 -10.88 11.25 -2.17
N ALA A 41 -12.01 11.15 -1.47
CA ALA A 41 -13.31 11.37 -2.07
C ALA A 41 -13.50 12.86 -2.39
N GLU A 42 -14.13 13.15 -3.54
CA GLU A 42 -14.56 14.52 -3.85
C GLU A 42 -15.66 14.96 -2.87
N PRO A 43 -15.81 16.27 -2.59
CA PRO A 43 -16.87 16.77 -1.74
C PRO A 43 -18.26 16.34 -2.25
N GLY A 44 -19.08 15.77 -1.37
CA GLY A 44 -20.42 15.27 -1.74
C GLY A 44 -20.41 13.89 -2.41
N MET A 45 -19.31 13.13 -2.31
CA MET A 45 -19.26 11.75 -2.77
C MET A 45 -20.30 10.88 -2.03
N ASP A 46 -21.34 10.50 -2.75
CA ASP A 46 -22.34 9.50 -2.38
C ASP A 46 -22.62 8.59 -3.58
N GLU A 47 -23.58 7.68 -3.46
CA GLU A 47 -23.96 6.72 -4.52
C GLU A 47 -24.48 7.38 -5.81
N ASN A 48 -24.92 8.65 -5.75
CA ASN A 48 -25.46 9.40 -6.89
C ASN A 48 -24.42 10.34 -7.52
N HIS A 49 -23.25 10.49 -6.92
CA HIS A 49 -22.19 11.33 -7.45
C HIS A 49 -21.70 10.78 -8.81
N PRO A 50 -21.54 11.61 -9.86
CA PRO A 50 -21.10 11.13 -11.19
C PRO A 50 -19.76 10.39 -11.19
N GLY A 51 -18.90 10.68 -10.22
CA GLY A 51 -17.61 10.01 -9.99
C GLY A 51 -17.64 8.82 -9.03
N HIS A 52 -18.82 8.43 -8.50
CA HIS A 52 -18.94 7.40 -7.46
C HIS A 52 -18.32 6.06 -7.87
N GLU A 53 -18.67 5.58 -9.07
CA GLU A 53 -18.20 4.29 -9.58
C GLU A 53 -16.68 4.29 -9.77
N ALA A 54 -16.15 5.30 -10.47
CA ALA A 54 -14.70 5.43 -10.68
C ALA A 54 -13.92 5.58 -9.37
N TRP A 55 -14.45 6.33 -8.40
CA TRP A 55 -13.84 6.44 -7.08
C TRP A 55 -13.84 5.10 -6.35
N THR A 56 -14.96 4.37 -6.41
CA THR A 56 -15.10 3.04 -5.78
C THR A 56 -14.16 2.02 -6.41
N GLU A 57 -14.08 1.96 -7.74
CA GLU A 57 -13.12 1.11 -8.46
C GLU A 57 -11.69 1.41 -8.03
N ARG A 58 -11.35 2.69 -7.87
CA ARG A 58 -10.03 3.10 -7.39
C ARG A 58 -9.77 2.71 -5.93
N GLN A 59 -10.78 2.79 -5.05
CA GLN A 59 -10.67 2.25 -3.69
C GLN A 59 -10.42 0.75 -3.68
N ILE A 60 -11.10 -0.01 -4.55
CA ILE A 60 -10.89 -1.46 -4.69
C ILE A 60 -9.48 -1.76 -5.21
N ALA A 61 -8.99 -0.97 -6.19
CA ALA A 61 -7.64 -1.14 -6.73
C ALA A 61 -6.55 -1.00 -5.67
N TRP A 62 -6.74 -0.15 -4.65
CA TRP A 62 -5.79 -0.01 -3.54
C TRP A 62 -5.63 -1.28 -2.70
N TYR A 63 -6.67 -2.12 -2.57
CA TYR A 63 -6.51 -3.44 -1.96
C TYR A 63 -5.63 -4.36 -2.81
N GLY A 64 -5.66 -4.21 -4.14
CA GLY A 64 -4.71 -4.88 -5.02
C GLY A 64 -3.27 -4.44 -4.75
N VAL A 65 -3.04 -3.14 -4.61
CA VAL A 65 -1.71 -2.57 -4.27
C VAL A 65 -1.21 -3.08 -2.92
N SER A 66 -2.05 -3.04 -1.89
CA SER A 66 -1.68 -3.50 -0.54
C SER A 66 -1.35 -5.00 -0.52
N ALA A 67 -2.12 -5.81 -1.24
CA ALA A 67 -1.84 -7.23 -1.39
C ALA A 67 -0.50 -7.49 -2.09
N GLN A 68 -0.11 -6.66 -3.07
CA GLN A 68 1.19 -6.80 -3.74
C GLN A 68 2.37 -6.45 -2.83
N LEU A 69 2.25 -5.40 -2.00
CA LEU A 69 3.28 -5.08 -1.01
C LEU A 69 3.52 -6.25 -0.04
N TRP A 70 2.44 -6.88 0.43
CA TRP A 70 2.52 -8.05 1.31
C TRP A 70 3.09 -9.29 0.60
N LYS A 71 2.60 -9.63 -0.59
CA LYS A 71 3.09 -10.79 -1.39
C LYS A 71 4.58 -10.69 -1.70
N ARG A 72 5.10 -9.48 -1.80
CA ARG A 72 6.52 -9.16 -2.07
C ARG A 72 7.36 -9.02 -0.80
N GLU A 73 6.79 -9.31 0.37
CA GLU A 73 7.45 -9.21 1.68
C GLU A 73 7.99 -7.80 2.00
N LEU A 74 7.42 -6.75 1.40
CA LEU A 74 7.81 -5.36 1.66
C LEU A 74 7.19 -4.81 2.94
N VAL A 75 6.11 -5.45 3.38
CA VAL A 75 5.45 -5.24 4.67
C VAL A 75 5.20 -6.60 5.32
N ARG A 76 5.03 -6.61 6.63
CA ARG A 76 4.66 -7.82 7.38
C ARG A 76 3.54 -7.53 8.36
N VAL A 77 2.68 -8.52 8.57
CA VAL A 77 1.67 -8.50 9.64
C VAL A 77 2.38 -8.73 10.97
N VAL A 78 2.16 -7.84 11.93
CA VAL A 78 2.70 -7.94 13.29
C VAL A 78 1.61 -8.17 14.34
N VAL A 79 0.38 -7.76 14.05
CA VAL A 79 -0.80 -8.11 14.84
C VAL A 79 -1.88 -8.57 13.86
N PRO A 80 -2.32 -9.83 13.93
CA PRO A 80 -3.42 -10.33 13.09
C PRO A 80 -4.72 -9.59 13.37
N ALA A 81 -5.59 -9.56 12.37
CA ALA A 81 -6.96 -9.10 12.51
C ALA A 81 -7.71 -9.92 13.57
N ASP A 82 -8.51 -9.24 14.40
CA ASP A 82 -9.27 -9.86 15.50
C ASP A 82 -10.79 -9.59 15.41
N GLY A 83 -11.23 -9.00 14.30
CA GLY A 83 -12.63 -8.59 14.08
C GLY A 83 -12.97 -7.20 14.61
N SER A 84 -12.11 -6.59 15.44
CA SER A 84 -12.20 -5.18 15.82
C SER A 84 -11.34 -4.29 14.92
N HIS A 85 -10.26 -4.83 14.38
CA HIS A 85 -9.40 -4.19 13.38
C HIS A 85 -8.91 -5.19 12.32
N GLY A 86 -8.47 -4.66 11.17
CA GLY A 86 -7.74 -5.44 10.17
C GLY A 86 -6.31 -5.79 10.63
N ASP A 87 -5.56 -6.50 9.79
CA ASP A 87 -4.16 -6.82 10.09
C ASP A 87 -3.33 -5.53 10.26
N LEU A 88 -2.65 -5.40 11.39
CA LEU A 88 -1.68 -4.32 11.58
C LEU A 88 -0.34 -4.73 10.99
N VAL A 89 0.17 -3.88 10.10
CA VAL A 89 1.42 -4.10 9.39
C VAL A 89 2.48 -3.08 9.74
N GLU A 90 3.73 -3.48 9.55
CA GLU A 90 4.89 -2.58 9.52
C GLU A 90 5.74 -2.85 8.27
N ILE A 91 6.58 -1.88 7.92
CA ILE A 91 7.54 -2.01 6.83
C ILE A 91 8.66 -2.98 7.20
N THR A 92 9.11 -3.80 6.24
CA THR A 92 10.29 -4.66 6.40
C THR A 92 11.58 -3.96 5.98
N ASP A 93 12.73 -4.54 6.30
CA ASP A 93 14.02 -4.05 5.77
C ASP A 93 14.06 -4.10 4.23
N ALA A 94 13.43 -5.11 3.62
CA ALA A 94 13.27 -5.21 2.17
C ALA A 94 12.40 -4.08 1.62
N GLY A 95 11.30 -3.76 2.29
CA GLY A 95 10.45 -2.60 1.96
C GLY A 95 11.22 -1.28 2.03
N ARG A 96 12.01 -1.08 3.09
CA ARG A 96 12.83 0.12 3.25
C ARG A 96 13.90 0.22 2.16
N GLY A 97 14.54 -0.89 1.82
CA GLY A 97 15.49 -0.97 0.71
C GLY A 97 14.85 -0.68 -0.65
N ALA A 98 13.62 -1.15 -0.88
CA ALA A 98 12.88 -0.87 -2.10
C ALA A 98 12.54 0.61 -2.27
N LEU A 99 12.13 1.30 -1.19
CA LEU A 99 11.89 2.75 -1.20
C LEU A 99 13.18 3.53 -1.53
N GLN A 100 14.29 3.21 -0.88
CA GLN A 100 15.58 3.86 -1.13
C GLN A 100 16.04 3.65 -2.58
N ALA A 101 15.89 2.43 -3.11
CA ALA A 101 16.23 2.12 -4.49
C ALA A 101 15.34 2.83 -5.52
N ALA A 102 14.09 3.15 -5.17
CA ALA A 102 13.19 3.94 -6.00
C ALA A 102 13.57 5.43 -5.98
N ALA A 103 13.91 5.99 -4.81
CA ALA A 103 14.33 7.39 -4.67
C ALA A 103 15.64 7.69 -5.41
N ALA A 104 16.59 6.74 -5.42
CA ALA A 104 17.87 6.89 -6.12
C ALA A 104 17.75 6.87 -7.66
N ARG A 105 16.56 6.59 -8.21
CA ARG A 105 16.29 6.53 -9.65
C ARG A 105 15.43 7.69 -10.17
N ALA A 106 14.89 8.50 -9.26
CA ALA A 106 14.15 9.72 -9.57
C ALA A 106 15.12 10.86 -9.86
#